data_AF-A0A7G8FMC2-F1
#
_entry.id   AF-A0A7G8FMC2-F1
#
_cell.length_a   1.000
_cell.length_b   1.000
_cell.length_c   1.000
_cell.angle_alpha   90.00
_cell.angle_beta   90.00
_cell.angle_gamma   90.00
#
_symmetry.space_group_name_H-M   'P 1'
#
loop_
_entity.id
_entity.type
_entity.pdbx_description
1 polymer ?
#
loop_
_entity_poly.entity_id
_entity_poly.type
_entity_poly.pdbx_seq_one_letter_code
_entity_poly.pdbx_strand_id
1 'polypeptide(L)'
;MLALASFLIGCVVLLKLSIQDIYRYKRLLGEGGILEYSQALILFTSAWIGWLISKDFSQRLSMRLHSVVYVIIAFVMLLVGLEEIAWEQILFGWKTPENIAAVNAQNQTTLHNLEFFQNHLDLNLFLVSVVLLVLVLWRPSIRKMRTTILDEARIPNSNFFIPRYFWPLFFCAAFLSYFVATESGTELVINIDQEWAEFLLYLAAGLNFLRTYILLGNAQPQPSH
;
A
#
# COMPACT_ATOMS: atom_id res chain seq x y z
N MET A 1 -2.20 -3.19 -15.45
CA MET A 1 -1.11 -3.27 -14.45
C MET A 1 0.26 -3.25 -15.07
N LEU A 2 0.59 -4.08 -16.07
CA LEU A 2 1.90 -3.99 -16.73
C LEU A 2 2.18 -2.58 -17.29
N ALA A 3 1.25 -2.03 -18.09
CA ALA A 3 1.37 -0.67 -18.61
C ALA A 3 1.49 0.41 -17.51
N LEU A 4 0.75 0.23 -16.40
CA LEU A 4 0.82 1.14 -15.25
C LEU A 4 2.18 1.06 -14.56
N ALA A 5 2.70 -0.14 -14.30
CA ALA A 5 4.01 -0.34 -13.71
C ALA A 5 5.12 0.24 -14.61
N SER A 6 5.06 -0.03 -15.92
CA SER A 6 5.99 0.55 -16.90
C SER A 6 5.93 2.08 -16.92
N PHE A 7 4.73 2.66 -16.85
CA PHE A 7 4.56 4.11 -16.76
C PHE A 7 5.20 4.68 -15.49
N LEU A 8 4.95 4.07 -14.33
CA LEU A 8 5.51 4.52 -13.05
C LEU A 8 7.04 4.42 -13.02
N ILE A 9 7.62 3.32 -13.50
CA ILE A 9 9.08 3.19 -13.66
C ILE A 9 9.61 4.23 -14.65
N GLY A 10 8.87 4.51 -15.72
CA GLY A 10 9.17 5.62 -16.62
C GLY A 10 9.21 6.96 -15.89
N CYS A 11 8.25 7.25 -15.01
CA CYS A 11 8.25 8.46 -14.18
C CYS A 11 9.47 8.53 -13.25
N VAL A 12 9.86 7.43 -12.61
CA VAL A 12 11.08 7.38 -11.77
C VAL A 12 12.30 7.80 -12.58
N VAL A 13 12.50 7.17 -13.75
CA VAL A 13 13.64 7.45 -14.64
C VAL A 13 13.59 8.89 -15.15
N LEU A 14 12.43 9.35 -15.64
CA LEU A 14 12.27 10.69 -16.18
C LEU A 14 12.53 11.77 -15.12
N LEU A 15 12.04 11.59 -13.89
CA LEU A 15 12.27 12.53 -12.80
C LEU A 15 13.74 12.60 -12.43
N LYS A 16 14.45 11.46 -12.38
CA LYS A 16 15.90 11.44 -12.13
C LYS A 16 16.70 12.14 -13.22
N LEU A 17 16.35 11.91 -14.49
CA LEU A 17 17.03 12.56 -15.61
C LEU A 17 16.72 14.06 -15.68
N SER A 18 15.51 14.47 -15.30
CA SER A 18 15.08 15.88 -15.32
C SER A 18 15.67 16.66 -14.16
N ILE A 19 15.73 16.05 -12.97
CA ILE A 19 16.24 16.66 -11.75
C ILE A 19 17.70 16.24 -11.62
N GLN A 20 18.59 16.94 -12.33
CA GLN A 20 20.04 16.70 -12.34
C GLN A 20 20.75 17.05 -11.01
N ASP A 21 20.00 17.17 -9.91
CA ASP A 21 20.46 17.53 -8.57
C ASP A 21 19.82 16.58 -7.54
N ILE A 22 20.66 15.74 -6.93
CA ILE A 22 20.24 14.73 -5.96
C ILE A 22 19.52 15.33 -4.76
N TYR A 23 19.88 16.54 -4.32
CA TYR A 23 19.26 17.18 -3.16
C TYR A 23 17.84 17.63 -3.47
N ARG A 24 17.59 18.11 -4.70
CA ARG A 24 16.24 18.47 -5.16
C ARG A 24 15.37 17.24 -5.34
N TYR A 25 15.94 16.16 -5.88
CA TYR A 25 15.24 14.90 -6.02
C TYR A 25 14.82 14.34 -4.65
N LYS A 26 15.75 14.29 -3.69
CA LYS A 26 15.46 13.89 -2.32
C LYS A 26 14.39 14.75 -1.65
N ARG A 27 14.43 16.07 -1.84
CA ARG A 27 13.41 16.98 -1.28
C ARG A 27 12.03 16.79 -1.90
N LEU A 28 11.96 16.47 -3.18
CA LEU A 28 10.67 16.26 -3.87
C LEU A 28 9.96 15.00 -3.38
N LEU A 29 10.74 13.98 -2.99
CA LEU A 29 10.23 12.64 -2.69
C LEU A 29 10.21 12.30 -1.20
N GLY A 30 11.14 12.81 -0.40
CA GLY A 30 11.18 12.56 1.04
C GLY A 30 10.19 13.40 1.82
N GLU A 31 10.36 13.45 3.14
CA GLU A 31 9.48 14.11 4.12
C GLU A 31 8.80 15.40 3.63
N GLY A 32 7.46 15.42 3.70
CA GLY A 32 6.62 16.49 3.20
C GLY A 32 6.60 16.61 1.67
N GLY A 33 7.04 15.58 0.96
CA GLY A 33 7.18 15.50 -0.49
C GLY A 33 5.91 15.08 -1.20
N ILE A 34 5.92 15.16 -2.54
CA ILE A 34 4.73 14.83 -3.34
C ILE A 34 4.38 13.35 -3.25
N LEU A 35 5.37 12.49 -3.04
CA LEU A 35 5.19 11.05 -3.03
C LEU A 35 4.54 10.62 -1.71
N GLU A 36 5.06 11.11 -0.59
CA GLU A 36 4.51 10.89 0.76
C GLU A 36 3.04 11.33 0.86
N TYR A 37 2.69 12.53 0.37
CA TYR A 37 1.29 12.95 0.32
C TYR A 37 0.43 12.06 -0.59
N SER A 38 1.01 11.52 -1.66
CA SER A 38 0.31 10.57 -2.54
C SER A 38 0.14 9.21 -1.87
N GLN A 39 1.13 8.73 -1.11
CA GLN A 39 1.07 7.53 -0.27
C GLN A 39 -0.08 7.67 0.74
N ALA A 40 -0.10 8.77 1.51
CA ALA A 40 -1.14 9.05 2.49
C ALA A 40 -2.53 9.16 1.87
N LEU A 41 -2.67 9.82 0.71
CA LEU A 41 -3.94 9.89 -0.02
C LEU A 41 -4.44 8.49 -0.43
N ILE A 42 -3.56 7.65 -0.94
CA ILE A 42 -3.89 6.26 -1.28
C ILE A 42 -4.31 5.49 -0.04
N LEU A 43 -3.61 5.64 1.08
CA LEU A 43 -3.92 4.97 2.34
C LEU A 43 -5.27 5.41 2.92
N PHE A 44 -5.56 6.71 2.96
CA PHE A 44 -6.86 7.23 3.43
C PHE A 44 -8.02 6.82 2.54
N THR A 45 -7.85 6.88 1.21
CA THR A 45 -8.88 6.39 0.29
C THR A 45 -9.08 4.88 0.41
N SER A 46 -8.01 4.11 0.64
CA SER A 46 -8.09 2.67 0.87
C SER A 46 -8.77 2.34 2.19
N ALA A 47 -8.49 3.09 3.27
CA ALA A 47 -9.18 2.98 4.54
C ALA A 47 -10.69 3.23 4.39
N TRP A 48 -11.05 4.30 3.68
CA TRP A 48 -12.45 4.61 3.38
C TRP A 48 -13.14 3.50 2.58
N ILE A 49 -12.53 3.03 1.48
CA ILE A 49 -13.08 1.93 0.68
C ILE A 49 -13.18 0.64 1.50
N GLY A 50 -12.19 0.35 2.34
CA GLY A 50 -12.19 -0.81 3.24
C GLY A 50 -13.38 -0.80 4.21
N TRP A 51 -13.69 0.38 4.76
CA TRP A 51 -14.87 0.59 5.58
C TRP A 51 -16.18 0.36 4.80
N LEU A 52 -16.27 0.83 3.56
CA LEU A 52 -17.43 0.58 2.69
C LEU A 52 -17.61 -0.92 2.39
N ILE A 53 -16.52 -1.63 2.08
CA ILE A 53 -16.53 -3.09 1.90
C ILE A 53 -17.04 -3.79 3.17
N SER A 54 -16.58 -3.33 4.35
CA SER A 54 -17.05 -3.88 5.62
C SER A 54 -18.55 -3.70 5.84
N LYS A 55 -19.10 -2.53 5.47
CA LYS A 55 -20.55 -2.28 5.51
C LYS A 55 -21.31 -3.21 4.58
N ASP A 56 -20.86 -3.39 3.34
CA ASP A 56 -21.46 -4.34 2.40
C ASP A 56 -21.47 -5.77 2.98
N PHE A 57 -20.36 -6.21 3.58
CA PHE A 57 -20.32 -7.53 4.23
C PHE A 57 -21.30 -7.67 5.38
N SER A 58 -21.40 -6.67 6.26
CA SER A 58 -22.27 -6.75 7.43
C SER A 58 -23.75 -6.62 7.06
N GLN A 59 -24.09 -5.76 6.10
CA GLN A 59 -25.46 -5.32 5.87
C GLN A 59 -26.12 -6.02 4.67
N ARG A 60 -25.36 -6.34 3.62
CA ARG A 60 -25.92 -6.95 2.40
C ARG A 60 -25.65 -8.45 2.30
N LEU A 61 -24.52 -8.91 2.84
CA LEU A 61 -24.00 -10.26 2.59
C LEU A 61 -23.97 -11.15 3.83
N SER A 62 -24.33 -10.61 5.00
CA SER A 62 -24.31 -11.33 6.30
C SER A 62 -22.95 -11.95 6.68
N MET A 63 -21.85 -11.47 6.09
CA MET A 63 -20.48 -11.97 6.27
C MET A 63 -19.76 -11.26 7.44
N ARG A 64 -20.27 -11.43 8.67
CA ARG A 64 -19.79 -10.70 9.87
C ARG A 64 -18.28 -10.79 10.11
N LEU A 65 -17.68 -11.97 9.97
CA LEU A 65 -16.23 -12.13 10.17
C LEU A 65 -15.42 -11.32 9.15
N HIS A 66 -15.85 -11.32 7.88
CA HIS A 66 -15.18 -10.55 6.82
C HIS A 66 -15.35 -9.05 7.04
N SER A 67 -16.53 -8.62 7.52
CA SER A 67 -16.75 -7.23 7.94
C SER A 67 -15.74 -6.82 9.03
N VAL A 68 -15.57 -7.60 10.09
CA VAL A 68 -14.61 -7.30 11.16
C VAL A 68 -13.17 -7.21 10.62
N VAL A 69 -12.76 -8.16 9.77
CA VAL A 69 -11.43 -8.15 9.14
C VAL A 69 -11.22 -6.85 8.36
N TYR A 70 -12.20 -6.42 7.56
CA TYR A 70 -12.08 -5.18 6.78
C TYR A 70 -12.15 -3.91 7.64
N VAL A 71 -12.85 -3.90 8.79
CA VAL A 71 -12.75 -2.79 9.75
C VAL A 71 -11.33 -2.68 10.28
N ILE A 72 -10.72 -3.80 10.69
CA ILE A 72 -9.35 -3.81 11.21
C ILE A 72 -8.38 -3.32 10.14
N ILE A 73 -8.48 -3.82 8.90
CA ILE A 73 -7.60 -3.38 7.82
C ILE A 73 -7.80 -1.90 7.50
N ALA A 74 -9.05 -1.42 7.46
CA ALA A 74 -9.34 0.00 7.23
C ALA A 74 -8.73 0.89 8.33
N PHE A 75 -8.83 0.47 9.59
CA PHE A 75 -8.24 1.18 10.71
C PHE A 75 -6.71 1.19 10.63
N VAL A 76 -6.09 0.05 10.31
CA VAL A 76 -4.63 -0.02 10.10
C VAL A 76 -4.18 0.89 8.96
N MET A 77 -4.87 0.89 7.82
CA MET A 77 -4.53 1.80 6.70
C MET A 77 -4.67 3.27 7.07
N LEU A 78 -5.68 3.62 7.87
CA LEU A 78 -5.83 4.98 8.39
C LEU A 78 -4.64 5.35 9.28
N LEU A 79 -4.26 4.48 10.21
CA LEU A 79 -3.10 4.73 11.09
C LEU A 79 -1.80 4.86 10.29
N VAL A 80 -1.54 3.96 9.34
CA VAL A 80 -0.34 4.06 8.49
C VAL A 80 -0.35 5.37 7.69
N GLY A 81 -1.48 5.79 7.13
CA GLY A 81 -1.55 7.06 6.39
C GLY A 81 -1.40 8.30 7.26
N LEU A 82 -1.81 8.24 8.53
CA LEU A 82 -1.61 9.30 9.52
C LEU A 82 -0.14 9.39 9.92
N GLU A 83 0.47 8.23 10.19
CA GLU A 83 1.88 8.10 10.50
C GLU A 83 2.72 8.66 9.34
N GLU A 84 2.44 8.27 8.09
CA GLU A 84 3.16 8.68 6.86
C GLU A 84 3.38 10.19 6.74
N ILE A 85 2.48 11.03 7.26
CA ILE A 85 2.55 12.49 7.11
C ILE A 85 2.82 13.23 8.43
N ALA A 86 3.17 12.52 9.49
CA ALA A 86 3.33 13.10 10.83
C ALA A 86 2.16 14.03 11.22
N TRP A 87 0.94 13.50 11.08
CA TRP A 87 -0.30 14.28 11.08
C TRP A 87 -0.48 15.20 12.30
N GLU A 88 0.01 14.82 13.50
CA GLU A 88 -0.12 15.68 14.69
C GLU A 88 0.65 16.99 14.52
N GLN A 89 1.81 16.92 13.87
CA GLN A 89 2.67 18.07 13.65
C GLN A 89 2.07 18.97 12.56
N ILE A 90 1.53 18.38 11.50
CA ILE A 90 0.84 19.13 10.43
C ILE A 90 -0.41 19.82 10.96
N LEU A 91 -1.28 19.11 11.68
CA LEU A 91 -2.58 19.66 12.09
C LEU A 91 -2.50 20.61 13.29
N PHE A 92 -1.62 20.32 14.25
CA PHE A 92 -1.60 21.05 15.53
C PHE A 92 -0.30 21.83 15.77
N GLY A 93 0.68 21.76 14.86
CA GLY A 93 2.00 22.32 15.10
C GLY A 93 2.72 21.65 16.27
N TRP A 94 2.38 20.37 16.52
CA TRP A 94 2.91 19.61 17.64
C TRP A 94 4.44 19.51 17.55
N LYS A 95 5.12 19.80 18.66
CA LYS A 95 6.58 19.64 18.74
C LYS A 95 6.92 18.26 19.27
N THR A 96 7.85 17.59 18.60
CA THR A 96 8.35 16.30 19.04
C THR A 96 8.99 16.41 20.41
N PRO A 97 8.49 15.66 21.42
CA PRO A 97 9.11 15.60 22.74
C PRO A 97 10.57 15.14 22.67
N GLU A 98 11.44 15.68 23.52
CA GLU A 98 12.89 15.43 23.50
C GLU A 98 13.24 13.94 23.62
N ASN A 99 12.48 13.18 24.41
CA ASN A 99 12.66 11.74 24.57
C ASN A 99 12.32 10.93 23.30
N ILE A 100 11.41 11.43 22.46
CA ILE A 100 11.06 10.81 21.17
C ILE A 100 12.06 11.26 20.11
N ALA A 101 12.37 12.57 20.07
CA ALA A 101 13.34 13.15 19.15
C ALA A 101 14.73 12.50 19.25
N ALA A 102 15.12 12.06 20.45
CA ALA A 102 16.39 11.37 20.68
C ALA A 102 16.51 9.99 20.02
N VAL A 103 15.39 9.39 19.59
CA VAL A 103 15.33 8.04 18.99
C VAL A 103 14.53 8.01 17.68
N ASN A 104 14.27 9.18 17.09
CA ASN A 104 13.52 9.33 15.85
C ASN A 104 14.41 10.06 14.83
N ALA A 105 14.64 9.47 13.66
CA ALA A 105 15.66 10.01 12.75
C ALA A 105 15.26 11.33 12.06
N GLN A 106 14.01 11.74 12.19
CA GLN A 106 13.45 12.89 11.48
C GLN A 106 12.83 13.93 12.42
N ASN A 107 13.02 13.76 13.72
CA ASN A 107 12.46 14.63 14.75
C ASN A 107 10.93 14.78 14.62
N GLN A 108 10.25 13.67 14.32
CA GLN A 108 8.80 13.57 14.21
C GLN A 108 8.19 12.75 15.35
N THR A 109 6.88 12.88 15.55
CA THR A 109 6.13 12.04 16.52
C THR A 109 5.53 10.79 15.89
N THR A 110 6.19 10.23 14.88
CA THR A 110 5.77 9.02 14.18
C THR A 110 6.52 7.80 14.73
N LEU A 111 5.82 6.69 14.87
CA LEU A 111 6.38 5.39 15.19
C LEU A 111 7.25 4.87 14.06
N HIS A 112 6.85 5.09 12.80
CA HIS A 112 7.60 4.54 11.66
C HIS A 112 9.01 5.15 11.52
N ASN A 113 9.23 6.37 12.03
CA ASN A 113 10.54 7.05 12.04
C ASN A 113 11.38 6.81 13.29
N LEU A 114 10.90 5.98 14.22
CA LEU A 114 11.77 5.50 15.30
C LEU A 114 12.89 4.66 14.70
N GLU A 115 14.12 4.88 15.16
CA GLU A 115 15.32 4.21 14.65
C GLU A 115 15.16 2.68 14.63
N PHE A 116 14.43 2.11 15.61
CA PHE A 116 14.12 0.69 15.66
C PHE A 116 13.40 0.17 14.40
N PHE A 117 12.41 0.91 13.88
CA PHE A 117 11.69 0.52 12.67
C PHE A 117 12.48 0.90 11.43
N GLN A 118 13.03 2.12 11.40
CA GLN A 118 13.73 2.66 10.25
C GLN A 118 14.97 1.84 9.85
N ASN A 119 15.72 1.33 10.83
CA ASN A 119 16.90 0.48 10.58
C ASN A 119 16.56 -0.85 9.89
N HIS A 120 15.29 -1.26 9.89
CA HIS A 120 14.83 -2.49 9.26
C HIS A 120 13.85 -2.25 8.13
N LEU A 121 13.51 -0.99 7.84
CA LEU A 121 12.46 -0.62 6.91
C LEU A 121 12.77 -1.09 5.49
N ASP A 122 13.96 -0.81 4.97
CA ASP A 122 14.37 -1.20 3.62
C ASP A 122 14.31 -2.72 3.41
N LEU A 123 14.85 -3.49 4.35
CA LEU A 123 14.84 -4.95 4.29
C LEU A 123 13.42 -5.50 4.43
N ASN A 124 12.61 -4.97 5.35
CA ASN A 124 11.23 -5.40 5.55
C ASN A 124 10.39 -5.11 4.31
N LEU A 125 10.56 -3.94 3.70
CA LEU A 125 9.87 -3.54 2.49
C LEU A 125 10.20 -4.49 1.33
N PHE A 126 11.47 -4.84 1.17
CA PHE A 126 11.91 -5.83 0.19
C PHE A 126 11.27 -7.21 0.44
N LEU A 127 11.35 -7.72 1.67
CA LEU A 127 10.80 -9.03 2.03
C LEU A 127 9.28 -9.09 1.82
N VAL A 128 8.54 -8.07 2.25
CA VAL A 128 7.09 -7.98 2.05
C VAL A 128 6.76 -7.95 0.55
N SER A 129 7.48 -7.15 -0.24
CA SER A 129 7.29 -7.07 -1.69
C SER A 129 7.50 -8.42 -2.38
N VAL A 130 8.55 -9.16 -2.00
CA VAL A 130 8.84 -10.50 -2.53
C VAL A 130 7.76 -11.50 -2.12
N VAL A 131 7.34 -11.50 -0.85
CA VAL A 131 6.27 -12.39 -0.37
C VAL A 131 4.98 -12.14 -1.15
N LEU A 132 4.57 -10.88 -1.33
CA LEU A 132 3.37 -10.53 -2.11
C LEU A 132 3.50 -10.94 -3.57
N LEU A 133 4.66 -10.71 -4.20
CA LEU A 133 4.94 -11.14 -5.56
C LEU A 133 4.80 -12.67 -5.70
N VAL A 134 5.42 -13.44 -4.81
CA VAL A 134 5.35 -14.90 -4.80
C VAL A 134 3.91 -15.36 -4.58
N LEU A 135 3.17 -14.78 -3.62
CA LEU A 135 1.76 -15.13 -3.39
C LEU A 135 0.90 -14.91 -4.63
N VAL A 136 1.10 -13.79 -5.34
CA VAL A 136 0.34 -13.46 -6.54
C VAL A 136 0.70 -14.37 -7.72
N LEU A 137 1.97 -14.74 -7.89
CA LEU A 137 2.42 -15.63 -8.97
C LEU A 137 2.11 -17.11 -8.70
N TRP A 138 2.35 -17.57 -7.47
CA TRP A 138 2.16 -18.95 -7.02
C TRP A 138 0.70 -19.34 -6.99
N ARG A 139 -0.21 -18.38 -6.69
CA ARG A 139 -1.65 -18.62 -6.66
C ARG A 139 -2.05 -19.34 -7.93
N PRO A 140 -2.45 -20.62 -7.90
CA PRO A 140 -2.62 -21.39 -9.12
C PRO A 140 -3.81 -20.81 -9.93
N SER A 141 -3.78 -20.89 -11.27
CA SER A 141 -4.78 -20.29 -12.21
C SER A 141 -6.15 -20.98 -12.13
N ILE A 142 -6.48 -21.50 -10.97
CA ILE A 142 -7.49 -22.53 -10.76
C ILE A 142 -8.86 -21.90 -11.00
N ARG A 143 -9.32 -22.13 -12.23
CA ARG A 143 -10.70 -22.11 -12.70
C ARG A 143 -11.66 -22.92 -11.81
N LYS A 144 -11.15 -23.68 -10.82
CA LYS A 144 -11.87 -24.42 -9.75
C LYS A 144 -11.86 -23.73 -8.37
N MET A 145 -11.72 -22.41 -8.26
CA MET A 145 -11.99 -21.76 -6.97
C MET A 145 -13.50 -21.92 -6.73
N ARG A 146 -13.87 -22.80 -5.79
CA ARG A 146 -15.26 -23.05 -5.40
C ARG A 146 -15.95 -21.70 -5.25
N THR A 147 -17.02 -21.48 -6.01
CA THR A 147 -18.04 -20.49 -5.65
C THR A 147 -18.57 -20.97 -4.32
N THR A 148 -18.18 -20.34 -3.23
CA THR A 148 -18.87 -20.54 -1.96
C THR A 148 -20.25 -19.94 -2.20
N ILE A 149 -21.27 -20.80 -2.29
CA ILE A 149 -22.65 -20.35 -2.22
C ILE A 149 -22.82 -19.96 -0.75
N LEU A 150 -22.56 -18.70 -0.45
CA LEU A 150 -22.80 -18.11 0.85
C LEU A 150 -24.06 -17.28 0.67
N ASP A 151 -25.15 -17.79 1.24
CA ASP A 151 -26.45 -17.13 1.43
C ASP A 151 -26.86 -16.19 0.29
N GLU A 152 -27.54 -16.77 -0.71
CA GLU A 152 -28.32 -16.08 -1.75
C GLU A 152 -27.56 -15.15 -2.71
N ALA A 153 -26.33 -14.73 -2.41
CA ALA A 153 -25.45 -13.97 -3.30
C ALA A 153 -24.23 -14.82 -3.71
N ARG A 154 -24.14 -15.20 -4.99
CA ARG A 154 -22.98 -15.94 -5.52
C ARG A 154 -21.78 -15.01 -5.68
N ILE A 155 -20.98 -14.83 -4.63
CA ILE A 155 -19.69 -14.12 -4.70
C ILE A 155 -18.55 -15.14 -4.79
N PRO A 156 -17.82 -15.22 -5.92
CA PRO A 156 -16.63 -16.04 -5.99
C PRO A 156 -15.60 -15.59 -4.95
N ASN A 157 -15.08 -16.51 -4.13
CA ASN A 157 -13.98 -16.21 -3.18
C ASN A 157 -12.77 -15.57 -3.87
N SER A 158 -12.60 -15.80 -5.18
CA SER A 158 -11.56 -15.18 -5.99
C SER A 158 -11.60 -13.65 -6.01
N ASN A 159 -12.73 -13.03 -5.63
CA ASN A 159 -12.89 -11.58 -5.60
C ASN A 159 -12.17 -10.91 -4.43
N PHE A 160 -11.87 -11.67 -3.37
CA PHE A 160 -11.17 -11.16 -2.17
C PHE A 160 -9.64 -11.24 -2.27
N PHE A 161 -9.12 -12.03 -3.20
CA PHE A 161 -7.69 -12.18 -3.39
C PHE A 161 -7.15 -11.26 -4.48
N ILE A 162 -5.92 -10.79 -4.27
CA ILE A 162 -5.19 -10.00 -5.25
C ILE A 162 -5.03 -10.83 -6.56
N PRO A 163 -5.48 -10.30 -7.71
CA PRO A 163 -5.36 -10.99 -8.99
C PRO A 163 -3.91 -11.13 -9.46
N ARG A 164 -3.62 -12.22 -10.19
CA ARG A 164 -2.31 -12.49 -10.82
C ARG A 164 -1.78 -11.30 -11.62
N TYR A 165 -2.64 -10.56 -12.31
CA TYR A 165 -2.22 -9.45 -13.14
C TYR A 165 -1.61 -8.26 -12.36
N PHE A 166 -1.70 -8.23 -11.02
CA PHE A 166 -1.01 -7.23 -10.19
C PHE A 166 0.49 -7.47 -10.05
N TRP A 167 1.01 -8.63 -10.48
CA TRP A 167 2.43 -8.98 -10.36
C TRP A 167 3.42 -7.89 -10.81
N PRO A 168 3.17 -7.07 -11.86
CA PRO A 168 4.14 -6.07 -12.28
C PRO A 168 4.40 -4.99 -11.22
N LEU A 169 3.37 -4.61 -10.44
CA LEU A 169 3.53 -3.61 -9.38
C LEU A 169 4.39 -4.16 -8.24
N PHE A 170 4.11 -5.40 -7.79
CA PHE A 170 4.93 -6.06 -6.76
C PHE A 170 6.34 -6.37 -7.22
N PHE A 171 6.52 -6.71 -8.51
CA PHE A 171 7.84 -6.89 -9.10
C PHE A 171 8.63 -5.59 -9.08
N CYS A 172 8.05 -4.48 -9.54
CA CYS A 172 8.70 -3.17 -9.50
C CYS A 172 9.03 -2.73 -8.06
N ALA A 173 8.12 -2.93 -7.10
CA ALA A 173 8.37 -2.65 -5.69
C ALA A 173 9.52 -3.50 -5.14
N ALA A 174 9.50 -4.81 -5.37
CA ALA A 174 10.56 -5.74 -4.96
C ALA A 174 11.91 -5.42 -5.62
N PHE A 175 11.89 -5.02 -6.89
CA PHE A 175 13.08 -4.65 -7.64
C PHE A 175 13.73 -3.39 -7.08
N LEU A 176 12.97 -2.31 -6.87
CA LEU A 176 13.50 -1.07 -6.30
C LEU A 176 13.99 -1.29 -4.86
N SER A 177 13.16 -1.90 -4.01
CA SER A 177 13.52 -2.18 -2.62
C SER A 177 14.71 -3.13 -2.48
N TYR A 178 14.95 -4.06 -3.43
CA TYR A 178 16.16 -4.88 -3.44
C TYR A 178 17.43 -4.03 -3.51
N PHE A 179 17.51 -3.08 -4.45
CA PHE A 179 18.71 -2.25 -4.62
C PHE A 179 18.93 -1.34 -3.41
N VAL A 180 17.85 -0.77 -2.88
CA VAL A 180 17.92 0.03 -1.64
C VAL A 180 18.41 -0.83 -0.47
N ALA A 181 17.74 -1.96 -0.19
CA ALA A 181 18.04 -2.80 0.97
C ALA A 181 19.41 -3.48 0.93
N THR A 182 19.96 -3.70 -0.26
CA THR A 182 21.30 -4.30 -0.43
C THR A 182 22.40 -3.27 -0.67
N GLU A 183 22.05 -1.98 -0.70
CA GLU A 183 22.94 -0.89 -1.10
C GLU A 183 23.69 -1.19 -2.41
N SER A 184 23.03 -1.90 -3.33
CA SER A 184 23.61 -2.27 -4.62
C SER A 184 23.17 -1.28 -5.69
N GLY A 185 24.04 -1.04 -6.68
CA GLY A 185 23.70 -0.15 -7.80
C GLY A 185 23.36 1.29 -7.38
N THR A 186 24.02 1.81 -6.35
CA THR A 186 23.73 3.14 -5.75
C THR A 186 23.90 4.33 -6.71
N GLU A 187 24.61 4.12 -7.83
CA GLU A 187 24.71 5.11 -8.92
C GLU A 187 23.37 5.31 -9.66
N LEU A 188 22.50 4.29 -9.64
CA LEU A 188 21.22 4.29 -10.35
C LEU A 188 20.03 4.33 -9.40
N VAL A 189 20.07 3.58 -8.29
CA VAL A 189 19.01 3.49 -7.29
C VAL A 189 19.57 3.97 -5.96
N ILE A 190 19.07 5.10 -5.49
CA ILE A 190 19.49 5.74 -4.24
C ILE A 190 18.46 5.47 -3.16
N ASN A 191 18.84 5.67 -1.89
CA ASN A 191 17.99 5.30 -0.75
C ASN A 191 16.56 5.89 -0.82
N ILE A 192 16.38 7.13 -1.29
CA ILE A 192 15.04 7.75 -1.42
C ILE A 192 14.12 7.07 -2.46
N ASP A 193 14.64 6.17 -3.30
CA ASP A 193 13.79 5.37 -4.19
C ASP A 193 12.97 4.31 -3.46
N GLN A 194 13.25 4.07 -2.17
CA GLN A 194 12.38 3.31 -1.28
C GLN A 194 10.95 3.86 -1.28
N GLU A 195 10.78 5.19 -1.31
CA GLU A 195 9.47 5.84 -1.40
C GLU A 195 8.67 5.39 -2.63
N TRP A 196 9.35 5.16 -3.77
CA TRP A 196 8.69 4.64 -4.96
C TRP A 196 8.25 3.19 -4.79
N ALA A 197 9.02 2.38 -4.06
CA ALA A 197 8.65 1.01 -3.76
C ALA A 197 7.43 0.97 -2.81
N GLU A 198 7.39 1.82 -1.79
CA GLU A 198 6.23 1.97 -0.90
C GLU A 198 4.99 2.44 -1.63
N PHE A 199 5.13 3.51 -2.42
CA PHE A 199 4.05 4.01 -3.27
C PHE A 199 3.47 2.90 -4.16
N LEU A 200 4.31 2.07 -4.78
CA LEU A 200 3.86 0.94 -5.61
C LEU A 200 3.07 -0.10 -4.81
N LEU A 201 3.48 -0.39 -3.56
CA LEU A 201 2.76 -1.31 -2.69
C LEU A 201 1.41 -0.74 -2.24
N TYR A 202 1.38 0.50 -1.78
CA TYR A 202 0.14 1.16 -1.35
C TYR A 202 -0.81 1.30 -2.54
N LEU A 203 -0.31 1.67 -3.72
CA LEU A 203 -1.11 1.73 -4.94
C LEU A 203 -1.69 0.36 -5.31
N ALA A 204 -0.89 -0.72 -5.21
CA ALA A 204 -1.38 -2.06 -5.46
C ALA A 204 -2.48 -2.46 -4.45
N ALA A 205 -2.32 -2.12 -3.17
CA ALA A 205 -3.33 -2.35 -2.15
C ALA A 205 -4.63 -1.57 -2.44
N GLY A 206 -4.53 -0.27 -2.70
CA GLY A 206 -5.68 0.60 -2.98
C GLY A 206 -6.44 0.21 -4.24
N LEU A 207 -5.73 -0.12 -5.32
CA LEU A 207 -6.36 -0.63 -6.55
C LEU A 207 -7.05 -1.98 -6.33
N ASN A 208 -6.51 -2.84 -5.46
CA ASN A 208 -7.17 -4.08 -5.10
C ASN A 208 -8.43 -3.83 -4.26
N PHE A 209 -8.40 -2.89 -3.31
CA PHE A 209 -9.56 -2.49 -2.51
C PHE A 209 -10.67 -1.94 -3.40
N LEU A 210 -10.34 -1.00 -4.29
CA LEU A 210 -11.30 -0.45 -5.25
C LEU A 210 -11.90 -1.55 -6.13
N ARG A 211 -11.08 -2.47 -6.64
CA ARG A 211 -11.55 -3.62 -7.42
C ARG A 211 -12.53 -4.48 -6.60
N THR A 212 -12.18 -4.84 -5.38
CA THR A 212 -13.05 -5.66 -4.52
C THR A 212 -14.38 -4.96 -4.26
N TYR A 213 -14.36 -3.66 -3.96
CA TYR A 213 -15.57 -2.87 -3.77
C TYR A 213 -16.47 -2.85 -5.02
N ILE A 214 -15.92 -2.62 -6.21
CA ILE A 214 -16.68 -2.65 -7.48
C ILE A 214 -17.30 -4.04 -7.71
N LEU A 215 -16.56 -5.11 -7.44
CA LEU A 215 -17.06 -6.48 -7.62
C LEU A 215 -18.17 -6.83 -6.63
N LEU A 216 -18.14 -6.27 -5.42
CA LEU A 216 -19.21 -6.41 -4.43
C LEU A 216 -20.45 -5.58 -4.80
N GLY A 217 -20.27 -4.39 -5.36
CA GLY A 217 -21.36 -3.58 -5.90
C GLY A 217 -22.18 -4.33 -6.96
N ASN A 218 -21.51 -5.14 -7.79
CA ASN A 218 -22.16 -5.93 -8.84
C ASN A 218 -22.81 -7.23 -8.34
N ALA A 219 -22.64 -7.61 -7.07
CA ALA A 219 -23.29 -8.78 -6.50
C ALA A 219 -24.75 -8.46 -6.17
N GLN A 220 -25.70 -9.02 -6.94
CA GLN A 220 -27.13 -8.89 -6.65
C GLN A 220 -27.52 -9.76 -5.43
N PRO A 221 -28.33 -9.23 -4.50
CA PRO A 221 -29.08 -10.08 -3.58
C PRO A 221 -30.12 -10.88 -4.40
N GLN A 222 -30.22 -12.19 -4.22
CA GLN A 222 -31.34 -12.92 -4.83
C GLN A 222 -32.67 -12.41 -4.25
N PRO A 223 -33.74 -12.35 -5.08
CA PRO A 223 -35.06 -12.08 -4.55
C PRO A 223 -35.46 -13.22 -3.60
N SER A 224 -35.81 -12.87 -2.35
CA SER A 224 -36.43 -13.78 -1.40
C SER A 224 -37.67 -14.40 -2.03
N HIS A 225 -37.65 -15.72 -2.26
CA HIS A 225 -38.82 -16.51 -2.67
C HIS A 225 -39.65 -16.91 -1.45
#